data_AF-A0A5K1CDS0-F1
#
_entry.id   AF-A0A5K1CDS0-F1
#
_cell.length_a   1.000
_cell.length_b   1.000
_cell.length_c   1.000
_cell.angle_alpha   90.00
_cell.angle_beta   90.00
_cell.angle_gamma   90.00
#
_symmetry.space_group_name_H-M   'P 1'
#
loop_
_entity.id
_entity.type
_entity.pdbx_description
1 polymer ?
#
loop_
_entity_poly.entity_id
_entity_poly.type
_entity_poly.pdbx_seq_one_letter_code
_entity_poly.pdbx_strand_id
1 'polypeptide(L)'
;VTVSGVKKGRCKHCKTTFVISSGGCTSSMKRHKCLMRSGSLTQNTLRFGISEVSGLTKEVISKGAKLDTEKIREIIAKMVVCHEYAFNMVEHCWFRFLMKVAFPNWVPISRTTMKRDVTKLYEVEKKKLKEYFKRVPSVALTTD
;
A
#
# COMPACT_ATOMS: atom_id res chain seq x y z
N VAL A 1 26.90 26.92 33.02
CA VAL A 1 26.03 27.94 33.67
C VAL A 1 26.28 27.87 35.16
N THR A 2 26.64 28.99 35.80
CA THR A 2 26.82 29.03 37.25
C THR A 2 25.54 29.56 37.86
N VAL A 3 24.87 28.76 38.68
CA VAL A 3 23.65 29.17 39.39
C VAL A 3 23.90 28.92 40.87
N SER A 4 23.83 29.98 41.67
CA SER A 4 24.06 29.93 43.13
C SER A 4 25.41 29.32 43.53
N GLY A 5 26.50 29.76 42.88
CA GLY A 5 27.87 29.33 43.18
C GLY A 5 28.28 27.94 42.66
N VAL A 6 27.36 27.17 42.06
CA VAL A 6 27.64 25.81 41.57
C VAL A 6 27.69 25.75 40.03
N LYS A 7 28.74 25.14 39.48
CA LYS A 7 28.87 24.91 38.03
C LYS A 7 27.86 23.86 37.55
N LYS A 8 26.98 24.24 36.63
CA LYS A 8 25.98 23.36 36.01
C LYS A 8 26.17 23.25 34.49
N GLY A 9 26.00 22.05 33.96
CA GLY A 9 25.93 21.73 32.53
C GLY A 9 24.49 21.76 32.03
N ARG A 10 24.27 22.09 30.75
CA ARG A 10 22.94 22.15 30.13
C ARG A 10 22.89 21.22 28.92
N CYS A 11 21.87 20.36 28.83
CA CYS A 11 21.65 19.52 27.64
C CYS A 11 21.23 20.38 26.44
N LYS A 12 21.80 20.15 25.26
CA LYS A 12 21.49 20.93 24.05
C LYS A 12 20.07 20.68 23.51
N HIS A 13 19.50 19.49 23.75
CA HIS A 13 18.23 19.08 23.15
C HIS A 13 17.01 19.38 24.03
N CYS A 14 17.04 19.01 25.31
CA CYS A 14 15.93 19.24 26.24
C CYS A 14 16.13 20.47 27.16
N LYS A 15 17.29 21.13 27.06
CA LYS A 15 17.67 22.30 27.89
C LYS A 15 17.71 22.07 29.41
N THR A 16 17.48 20.83 29.88
CA THR A 16 17.62 20.47 31.30
C THR A 16 19.04 20.71 31.80
N THR A 17 19.17 21.22 33.03
CA THR A 17 20.48 21.51 33.65
C THR A 17 20.83 20.48 34.71
N PHE A 18 22.12 20.18 34.83
CA PHE A 18 22.66 19.19 35.75
C PHE A 18 23.86 19.77 36.48
N VAL A 19 24.02 19.40 37.75
CA VAL A 19 25.18 19.81 38.55
C VAL A 19 26.42 19.08 38.06
N ILE A 20 27.51 19.83 37.84
CA ILE A 20 28.83 19.28 37.55
C ILE A 20 29.56 19.16 38.89
N SER A 21 29.78 17.93 39.34
CA SER A 21 30.56 17.65 40.55
C SER A 21 32.01 18.11 40.35
N SER A 22 32.63 18.65 41.39
CA SER A 22 34.02 19.15 41.38
C SER A 22 35.08 18.09 41.03
N GLY A 23 34.75 16.79 41.14
CA GLY A 23 35.61 15.66 40.77
C GLY A 23 35.48 15.15 39.32
N GLY A 24 34.84 15.90 38.41
CA GLY A 24 34.77 15.51 36.98
C GLY A 24 33.81 14.36 36.63
N CYS A 25 32.99 13.90 37.58
CA CYS A 25 32.03 12.82 37.36
C CYS A 25 30.97 13.19 36.31
N THR A 26 31.01 12.53 35.15
CA THR A 26 30.02 12.67 34.06
C THR A 26 28.73 11.85 34.29
N SER A 27 28.58 11.22 35.46
CA SER A 27 27.52 10.26 35.77
C SER A 27 26.11 10.85 35.69
N SER A 28 25.93 12.12 36.04
CA SER A 28 24.65 12.84 35.93
C SER A 28 24.24 13.08 34.47
N MET A 29 25.21 13.33 33.58
CA MET A 29 24.95 13.46 32.14
C MET A 29 24.70 12.09 31.48
N LYS A 30 25.44 11.05 31.88
CA LYS A 30 25.21 9.67 31.37
C LYS A 30 23.83 9.12 31.75
N ARG A 31 23.33 9.44 32.94
CA ARG A 31 21.99 9.03 33.39
C ARG A 31 20.85 9.84 32.75
N HIS A 32 21.15 10.93 32.05
CA HIS A 32 20.14 11.74 31.41
C HIS A 32 19.63 11.07 30.11
N LYS A 33 18.46 10.42 30.19
CA LYS A 33 17.70 9.97 29.02
C LYS A 33 16.98 11.15 28.37
N CYS A 34 17.65 11.80 27.42
CA CYS A 34 17.04 12.90 26.67
C CYS A 34 15.97 12.37 25.70
N LEU A 35 14.70 12.47 26.06
CA LEU A 35 13.58 12.06 25.20
C LEU A 35 13.54 12.85 23.88
N MET A 36 14.00 14.11 23.90
CA MET A 36 14.14 14.95 22.71
C MET A 36 15.35 14.59 21.82
N ARG A 37 16.26 13.72 22.30
CA ARG A 37 17.38 13.19 21.49
C ARG A 37 16.95 11.99 20.65
N SER A 38 15.80 11.39 20.95
CA SER A 38 15.10 10.52 20.00
C SER A 38 14.46 11.39 18.92
N GLY A 39 15.30 12.10 18.16
CA GLY A 39 14.90 12.68 16.90
C GLY A 39 14.42 11.54 16.02
N SER A 40 13.13 11.57 15.69
CA SER A 40 12.55 10.89 14.54
C SER A 40 12.94 9.42 14.39
N LEU A 41 12.26 8.54 15.15
CA LEU A 41 11.89 7.24 14.57
C LEU A 41 10.77 7.47 13.55
N THR A 42 11.00 8.33 12.56
CA THR A 42 10.35 8.13 11.26
C THR A 42 10.97 6.83 10.79
N GLN A 43 10.17 5.75 10.79
CA GLN A 43 10.51 4.58 10.00
C GLN A 43 10.86 5.10 8.60
N ASN A 44 12.14 5.14 8.26
CA ASN A 44 12.54 5.24 6.87
C ASN A 44 12.09 3.92 6.27
N THR A 45 10.89 3.92 5.69
CA THR A 45 10.49 2.88 4.76
C THR A 45 11.56 2.87 3.69
N LEU A 46 12.39 1.83 3.67
CA LEU A 46 13.44 1.65 2.67
C LEU A 46 12.76 1.59 1.30
N ARG A 47 12.74 2.73 0.59
CA ARG A 47 12.30 2.78 -0.80
C ARG A 47 13.43 2.23 -1.65
N PHE A 48 13.41 0.93 -1.90
CA PHE A 48 14.23 0.33 -2.95
C PHE A 48 13.76 0.91 -4.28
N GLY A 49 14.60 1.73 -4.90
CA GLY A 49 14.39 2.24 -6.26
C GLY A 49 14.57 1.09 -7.24
N ILE A 50 13.47 0.46 -7.66
CA ILE A 50 13.48 -0.50 -8.76
C ILE A 50 13.35 0.34 -10.05
N SER A 51 14.45 0.44 -10.80
CA SER A 51 14.58 1.36 -11.93
C SER A 51 13.88 0.92 -13.22
N GLU A 52 13.18 -0.22 -13.24
CA GLU A 52 12.62 -0.77 -14.48
C GLU A 52 11.25 -1.38 -14.26
N VAL A 53 10.27 -0.55 -13.94
CA VAL A 53 8.89 -1.03 -13.82
C VAL A 53 7.97 -0.10 -14.60
N SER A 54 7.22 -0.72 -15.53
CA SER A 54 6.25 -0.11 -16.46
C SER A 54 5.41 0.99 -15.79
N GLY A 55 5.07 2.06 -16.52
CA GLY A 55 4.49 3.30 -15.99
C GLY A 55 3.31 3.14 -15.00
N LEU A 56 2.54 2.04 -15.10
CA LEU A 56 1.48 1.68 -14.17
C LEU A 56 1.97 1.49 -12.71
N THR A 57 3.17 0.95 -12.55
CA THR A 57 3.78 0.66 -11.24
C THR A 57 4.39 1.89 -10.58
N LYS A 58 4.84 2.87 -11.38
CA LYS A 58 5.34 4.14 -10.87
C LYS A 58 4.23 4.95 -10.20
N GLU A 59 3.00 4.92 -10.72
CA GLU A 59 1.85 5.58 -10.09
C GLU A 59 1.41 4.91 -8.77
N VAL A 60 1.47 3.59 -8.69
CA VAL A 60 1.11 2.82 -7.49
C VAL A 60 2.10 3.03 -6.33
N ILE A 61 3.37 3.30 -6.63
CA ILE A 61 4.45 3.45 -5.62
C ILE A 61 4.64 4.91 -5.18
N SER A 62 4.42 5.88 -6.07
CA SER A 62 4.68 7.31 -5.80
C SER A 62 3.70 7.92 -4.81
N LYS A 63 2.43 7.53 -4.90
CA LYS A 63 1.41 7.84 -3.93
C LYS A 63 1.35 6.65 -2.98
N GLY A 64 1.13 6.86 -1.69
CA GLY A 64 0.49 5.83 -0.85
C GLY A 64 -0.94 5.60 -1.34
N ALA A 65 -1.11 5.32 -2.63
CA ALA A 65 -2.37 5.20 -3.32
C ALA A 65 -3.03 3.99 -2.72
N LYS A 66 -4.11 4.25 -1.98
CA LYS A 66 -5.07 3.23 -1.57
C LYS A 66 -5.32 2.38 -2.80
N LEU A 67 -4.85 1.14 -2.73
CA LEU A 67 -5.06 0.15 -3.76
C LEU A 67 -6.56 0.10 -4.01
N ASP A 68 -7.00 0.45 -5.22
CA ASP A 68 -8.41 0.42 -5.54
C ASP A 68 -8.81 -1.05 -5.75
N THR A 69 -9.29 -1.66 -4.66
CA THR A 69 -9.66 -3.08 -4.62
C THR A 69 -10.70 -3.42 -5.68
N GLU A 70 -11.58 -2.48 -6.03
CA GLU A 70 -12.60 -2.68 -7.04
C GLU A 70 -11.99 -2.75 -8.44
N LYS A 71 -11.01 -1.89 -8.76
CA LYS A 71 -10.29 -1.95 -10.05
C LYS A 71 -9.54 -3.27 -10.24
N ILE A 72 -8.89 -3.75 -9.19
CA ILE A 72 -8.19 -5.05 -9.26
C ILE A 72 -9.18 -6.17 -9.52
N ARG A 73 -10.34 -6.16 -8.85
CA ARG A 73 -11.39 -7.16 -9.07
C ARG A 73 -11.95 -7.10 -10.49
N GLU A 74 -12.13 -5.91 -11.04
CA GLU A 74 -12.55 -5.73 -12.43
C GLU A 74 -11.53 -6.33 -13.41
N ILE A 75 -10.23 -6.08 -13.20
CA ILE A 75 -9.16 -6.64 -14.03
C ILE A 75 -9.12 -8.17 -13.94
N ILE A 76 -9.23 -8.74 -12.74
CA ILE A 76 -9.26 -10.20 -12.57
C ILE A 76 -10.49 -10.79 -13.24
N ALA A 77 -11.67 -10.15 -13.14
CA ALA A 77 -12.88 -10.62 -13.81
C ALA A 77 -12.71 -10.63 -15.35
N LYS A 78 -12.09 -9.58 -15.92
CA LYS A 78 -11.75 -9.54 -17.35
C LYS A 78 -10.77 -10.66 -17.73
N MET A 79 -9.75 -10.90 -16.91
CA MET A 79 -8.78 -11.98 -17.13
C MET A 79 -9.47 -13.36 -17.14
N VAL A 80 -10.39 -13.60 -16.19
CA VAL A 80 -11.15 -14.84 -16.09
C VAL A 80 -12.00 -15.08 -17.34
N VAL A 81 -12.68 -14.05 -17.84
CA VAL A 81 -13.51 -14.14 -19.06
C VAL A 81 -12.64 -14.32 -20.30
N CYS A 82 -11.57 -13.53 -20.44
CA CYS A 82 -10.71 -13.53 -21.63
C CYS A 82 -9.97 -14.86 -21.83
N HIS A 83 -9.61 -15.54 -20.75
CA HIS A 83 -8.87 -16.81 -20.79
C HIS A 83 -9.74 -18.01 -20.40
N GLU A 84 -11.05 -17.82 -20.29
CA GLU A 84 -12.02 -18.87 -19.96
C GLU A 84 -11.64 -19.66 -18.69
N TYR A 85 -11.03 -18.99 -17.72
CA TYR A 85 -10.60 -19.65 -16.50
C TYR A 85 -11.79 -20.07 -15.65
N ALA A 86 -11.65 -21.23 -15.01
CA ALA A 86 -12.58 -21.63 -13.96
C ALA A 86 -12.58 -20.59 -12.82
N PHE A 87 -13.76 -20.26 -12.29
CA PHE A 87 -13.91 -19.22 -11.26
C PHE A 87 -13.14 -19.51 -9.96
N ASN A 88 -12.77 -20.77 -9.70
CA ASN A 88 -11.96 -21.15 -8.54
C ASN A 88 -10.46 -20.82 -8.71
N MET A 89 -10.02 -20.37 -9.89
CA MET A 89 -8.64 -19.96 -10.14
C MET A 89 -8.16 -18.91 -9.12
N VAL A 90 -9.04 -17.99 -8.70
CA VAL A 90 -8.72 -16.97 -7.66
C VAL A 90 -8.44 -17.55 -6.27
N GLU A 91 -8.81 -18.81 -6.05
CA GLU A 91 -8.61 -19.53 -4.79
C GLU A 91 -7.31 -20.36 -4.80
N HIS A 92 -6.64 -20.48 -5.95
CA HIS A 92 -5.40 -21.23 -6.06
C HIS A 92 -4.29 -20.62 -5.18
N CYS A 93 -3.52 -21.49 -4.52
CA CYS A 93 -2.50 -21.08 -3.56
C CYS A 93 -1.47 -20.13 -4.16
N TRP A 94 -0.94 -20.45 -5.35
CA TRP A 94 0.04 -19.62 -6.04
C TRP A 94 -0.52 -18.31 -6.56
N PHE A 95 -1.78 -18.29 -7.00
CA PHE A 95 -2.45 -17.05 -7.38
C PHE A 95 -2.59 -16.11 -6.16
N ARG A 96 -3.06 -16.64 -5.02
CA ARG A 96 -3.16 -15.87 -3.77
C ARG A 96 -1.81 -15.39 -3.26
N PHE A 97 -0.78 -16.22 -3.39
CA PHE A 97 0.59 -15.85 -3.04
C PHE A 97 1.10 -14.71 -3.92
N LEU A 98 0.97 -14.84 -5.25
CA LEU A 98 1.32 -13.80 -6.22
C LEU A 98 0.61 -12.48 -5.92
N MET A 99 -0.71 -12.52 -5.66
CA MET A 99 -1.50 -11.33 -5.35
C MET A 99 -1.07 -10.66 -4.05
N LYS A 100 -0.72 -11.42 -3.01
CA LYS A 100 -0.19 -10.86 -1.75
C LYS A 100 1.19 -10.23 -1.92
N VAL A 101 2.05 -10.82 -2.76
CA VAL A 101 3.38 -10.27 -3.06
C VAL A 101 3.25 -8.97 -3.87
N ALA A 102 2.39 -8.96 -4.90
CA ALA A 102 2.17 -7.79 -5.74
C ALA A 102 1.44 -6.66 -4.98
N PHE A 103 0.49 -7.02 -4.12
CA PHE A 103 -0.40 -6.09 -3.45
C PHE A 103 -0.56 -6.46 -1.96
N PRO A 104 0.23 -5.85 -1.05
CA PRO A 104 0.25 -6.22 0.37
C PRO A 104 -1.11 -6.10 1.08
N ASN A 105 -1.94 -5.15 0.65
CA ASN A 105 -3.28 -4.90 1.23
C ASN A 105 -4.40 -5.66 0.51
N TRP A 106 -4.08 -6.58 -0.40
CA TRP A 106 -5.09 -7.31 -1.15
C TRP A 106 -5.84 -8.32 -0.27
N VAL A 107 -7.16 -8.35 -0.45
CA VAL A 107 -8.05 -9.27 0.25
C VAL A 107 -8.39 -10.45 -0.68
N PRO A 108 -8.27 -11.71 -0.20
CA PRO A 108 -8.64 -12.87 -0.98
C PRO A 108 -10.07 -12.84 -1.48
N ILE A 109 -10.25 -13.23 -2.74
CA ILE A 109 -11.54 -13.35 -3.41
C ILE A 109 -11.98 -14.81 -3.37
N SER A 110 -13.28 -15.04 -3.20
CA SER A 110 -13.90 -16.37 -3.31
C SER A 110 -14.43 -16.63 -4.72
N ARG A 111 -14.58 -17.90 -5.10
CA ARG A 111 -15.23 -18.32 -6.35
C ARG A 111 -16.61 -17.69 -6.54
N THR A 112 -17.40 -17.64 -5.48
CA THR A 112 -18.75 -17.04 -5.50
C THR A 112 -18.71 -15.54 -5.78
N THR A 113 -17.71 -14.87 -5.22
CA THR A 113 -17.49 -13.44 -5.43
C THR A 113 -17.02 -13.17 -6.84
N MET A 114 -16.08 -13.96 -7.36
CA MET A 114 -15.64 -13.89 -8.76
C MET A 114 -16.81 -14.08 -9.73
N LYS A 115 -17.68 -15.07 -9.48
CA LYS A 115 -18.90 -15.26 -10.28
C LYS A 115 -19.76 -13.99 -10.33
N ARG A 116 -20.00 -13.33 -9.19
CA ARG A 116 -20.78 -12.08 -9.15
C ARG A 116 -20.08 -10.96 -9.94
N ASP A 117 -18.76 -10.85 -9.82
CA ASP A 117 -17.99 -9.82 -10.51
C ASP A 117 -18.03 -10.01 -12.03
N VAL A 118 -17.90 -11.25 -12.51
CA VAL A 118 -18.08 -11.59 -13.93
C VAL A 118 -19.52 -11.31 -14.40
N THR A 119 -20.53 -11.65 -13.61
CA THR A 119 -21.93 -11.32 -13.96
C THR A 119 -22.16 -9.81 -14.08
N LYS A 120 -21.58 -9.00 -13.18
CA LYS A 120 -21.63 -7.53 -13.29
C LYS A 120 -20.96 -7.04 -14.56
N LEU A 121 -19.78 -7.56 -14.89
CA LEU A 121 -19.06 -7.23 -16.11
C LEU A 121 -19.90 -7.55 -17.35
N TYR A 122 -20.54 -8.72 -17.38
CA TYR A 122 -21.45 -9.12 -18.45
C TYR A 122 -22.62 -8.15 -18.62
N GLU A 123 -23.30 -7.75 -17.54
CA GLU A 123 -24.44 -6.82 -17.64
C GLU A 123 -24.02 -5.43 -18.16
N VAL A 124 -22.83 -4.97 -17.78
CA VAL A 124 -22.26 -3.71 -18.32
C VAL A 124 -22.01 -3.83 -19.82
N GLU A 125 -21.33 -4.88 -20.27
CA GLU A 125 -21.02 -5.08 -21.69
C GLU A 125 -22.29 -5.34 -22.52
N LYS A 126 -23.24 -6.10 -21.98
CA LYS A 126 -24.57 -6.30 -22.60
C LYS A 126 -25.30 -4.99 -22.80
N LYS A 127 -25.27 -4.07 -21.81
CA LYS A 127 -25.90 -2.76 -21.95
C LYS A 127 -25.23 -1.94 -23.06
N LYS A 128 -23.89 -1.95 -23.13
CA LYS A 128 -23.15 -1.27 -24.20
C LYS A 128 -23.49 -1.84 -25.58
N LEU A 129 -23.54 -3.16 -25.71
CA LEU A 129 -23.92 -3.84 -26.95
C LEU A 129 -25.35 -3.51 -27.37
N LYS A 130 -26.31 -3.47 -26.42
CA LYS A 130 -27.69 -3.04 -26.71
C LYS A 130 -27.74 -1.60 -27.26
N GLU A 131 -27.01 -0.67 -26.64
CA GLU A 131 -26.94 0.72 -27.11
C GLU A 131 -26.26 0.84 -28.48
N TYR A 132 -25.28 -0.02 -28.76
CA TYR A 132 -24.65 -0.12 -30.06
C TYR A 132 -25.64 -0.63 -31.13
N PHE A 133 -26.36 -1.72 -30.85
CA PHE A 133 -27.32 -2.30 -31.81
C PHE A 133 -28.47 -1.37 -32.17
N LYS A 134 -28.92 -0.50 -31.26
CA LYS A 134 -29.94 0.53 -31.58
C LYS A 134 -29.53 1.48 -32.71
N ARG A 135 -28.23 1.61 -32.99
CA ARG A 135 -27.68 2.53 -34.00
C ARG A 135 -27.46 1.85 -35.35
N VAL A 136 -27.58 0.53 -35.41
CA VAL A 136 -27.27 -0.26 -36.61
C VAL A 136 -28.59 -0.64 -37.31
N PRO A 137 -28.69 -0.49 -38.65
CA PRO A 137 -29.94 -0.72 -39.37
C PRO A 137 -30.31 -2.21 -39.51
N SER A 138 -29.34 -3.11 -39.55
CA SER A 138 -29.58 -4.57 -39.59
C SER A 138 -28.41 -5.34 -39.00
N VAL A 139 -28.68 -6.54 -38.46
CA VAL A 139 -27.70 -7.44 -37.87
C VAL A 139 -27.97 -8.85 -38.38
N ALA A 140 -26.94 -9.54 -38.87
CA ALA A 140 -27.03 -10.96 -39.20
C ALA A 140 -26.70 -11.81 -37.97
N LEU A 141 -27.56 -12.78 -37.66
CA LEU A 141 -27.37 -13.74 -36.58
C LEU A 141 -27.04 -15.10 -37.17
N THR A 142 -25.90 -15.67 -36.80
CA THR A 142 -25.52 -17.03 -37.18
C THR A 142 -25.73 -17.95 -35.98
N THR A 143 -26.44 -19.05 -36.18
CA THR A 143 -26.59 -20.13 -35.19
C THR A 143 -25.60 -21.24 -35.53
N ASP A 144 -24.84 -21.69 -34.53
CA ASP A 144 -24.02 -22.90 -34.60
C ASP A 144 -24.86 -24.14 -34.24
#